data_AF-A0A6J2J466-F1
#
_entry.id   AF-A0A6J2J466-F1
#
_cell.length_a   1.000
_cell.length_b   1.000
_cell.length_c   1.000
_cell.angle_alpha   90.00
_cell.angle_beta   90.00
_cell.angle_gamma   90.00
#
_symmetry.space_group_name_H-M   'P 1'
#
loop_
_entity.id
_entity.type
_entity.pdbx_description
1 polymer ?
#
loop_
_entity_poly.entity_id
_entity_poly.type
_entity_poly.pdbx_seq_one_letter_code
_entity_poly.pdbx_strand_id
1 'polypeptide(L)'
;MELAAPALRRYLLLLAQEHLEFRLPEITSLLSLCGGKFSGEQEIRVNSPFWILNIPSEEMARGLMKRTVCAKSIFELWGHGRSEGELYASLKNYPVDKMLPYLQSDSTYKVHIHTFNKTLTQAQKIKKIDALEFLPFKGKVNLKNPEHIFWILEDYGMNPNNVPEEPFHLYFGRWIADGQRELIESYSVKKRHFIGNTSMDACLSFIMANHGRVKPNDVVYDPFVGTGGLLISSAHFGAYVCGTDIDYNTIHGLGKASRKNQKWRGPDENIRANLRQYGLEKYYLDALVADSSRPIWRKGMLFDAIITDPPYGIREATRRTGSQKEAVKSVERSTENHIFVSSNYHLSDIFFDLLKFAAEYLVMGGRLVYWLPIYRPEYTEEIIPRHPCLKLISNCEQMLSSHTSRHLITMEKVKEFKDQDENSYLLDGQYMPYRGHNSFREKYFSGVTKRIAKEEKENQK
;
A
#
# COMPACT_ATOMS: atom_id res chain seq x y z
N MET A 1 14.72 22.62 -29.83
CA MET A 1 14.61 21.21 -30.27
C MET A 1 13.75 20.48 -29.26
N GLU A 2 12.47 20.27 -29.54
CA GLU A 2 11.66 19.31 -28.79
C GLU A 2 12.22 17.92 -29.06
N LEU A 3 12.77 17.28 -28.03
CA LEU A 3 13.11 15.86 -28.07
C LEU A 3 11.80 15.10 -28.32
N ALA A 4 11.72 14.37 -29.44
CA ALA A 4 10.59 13.50 -29.73
C ALA A 4 10.29 12.61 -28.52
N ALA A 5 9.01 12.53 -28.14
CA ALA A 5 8.60 11.69 -27.01
C ALA A 5 9.09 10.26 -27.23
N PRO A 6 9.75 9.61 -26.24
CA PRO A 6 10.28 8.27 -26.40
C PRO A 6 9.14 7.32 -26.78
N ALA A 7 9.36 6.50 -27.81
CA ALA A 7 8.38 5.51 -28.24
C ALA A 7 8.10 4.54 -27.07
N LEU A 8 6.84 4.47 -26.65
CA LEU A 8 6.42 3.59 -25.56
C LEU A 8 6.63 2.12 -25.96
N ARG A 9 7.11 1.31 -25.01
CA ARG A 9 7.23 -0.15 -25.16
C ARG A 9 6.16 -0.85 -24.33
N ARG A 10 5.72 -2.00 -24.83
CA ARG A 10 4.74 -2.86 -24.16
C ARG A 10 5.42 -3.69 -23.10
N TYR A 11 4.90 -3.64 -21.88
CA TYR A 11 5.31 -4.46 -20.76
C TYR A 11 4.11 -5.21 -20.19
N LEU A 12 4.34 -6.42 -19.72
CA LEU A 12 3.36 -7.22 -19.01
C LEU A 12 3.73 -7.28 -17.53
N LEU A 13 2.84 -6.86 -16.65
CA LEU A 13 2.92 -7.11 -15.22
C LEU A 13 2.21 -8.43 -14.89
N LEU A 14 2.91 -9.31 -14.18
CA LEU A 14 2.30 -10.39 -13.42
C LEU A 14 2.05 -9.88 -12.00
N LEU A 15 0.78 -9.69 -11.65
CA LEU A 15 0.32 -9.13 -10.40
C LEU A 15 0.03 -10.23 -9.37
N ALA A 16 0.18 -9.88 -8.09
CA ALA A 16 -0.30 -10.70 -7.00
C ALA A 16 -1.84 -10.77 -6.99
N GLN A 17 -2.36 -11.90 -6.49
CA GLN A 17 -3.79 -12.16 -6.34
C GLN A 17 -4.23 -11.92 -4.89
N GLU A 18 -3.74 -10.81 -4.35
CA GLU A 18 -3.97 -10.32 -3.00
C GLU A 18 -4.16 -8.81 -3.12
N HIS A 19 -4.96 -8.20 -2.24
CA HIS A 19 -5.15 -6.75 -2.22
C HIS A 19 -5.47 -6.15 -3.61
N LEU A 20 -6.45 -6.72 -4.31
CA LEU A 20 -6.72 -6.42 -5.73
C LEU A 20 -6.98 -4.93 -6.00
N GLU A 21 -7.71 -4.26 -5.10
CA GLU A 21 -8.04 -2.83 -5.13
C GLU A 21 -6.80 -1.91 -5.05
N PHE A 22 -5.69 -2.41 -4.51
CA PHE A 22 -4.48 -1.63 -4.24
C PHE A 22 -3.51 -1.63 -5.42
N ARG A 23 -3.67 -2.57 -6.36
CA ARG A 23 -2.72 -2.81 -7.45
C ARG A 23 -2.64 -1.60 -8.40
N LEU A 24 -3.78 -1.10 -8.87
CA LEU A 24 -3.82 0.06 -9.76
C LEU A 24 -3.24 1.31 -9.08
N PRO A 25 -3.68 1.70 -7.88
CA PRO A 25 -3.20 2.94 -7.27
C PRO A 25 -1.74 2.87 -6.82
N GLU A 26 -1.25 1.71 -6.38
CA GLU A 26 0.18 1.52 -6.07
C GLU A 26 1.04 1.74 -7.33
N ILE A 27 0.75 1.00 -8.41
CA ILE A 27 1.53 1.06 -9.65
C ILE A 27 1.46 2.47 -10.25
N THR A 28 0.29 3.11 -10.24
CA THR A 28 0.12 4.50 -10.70
C THR A 28 0.98 5.48 -9.90
N SER A 29 1.02 5.32 -8.58
CA SER A 29 1.83 6.17 -7.70
C SER A 29 3.33 5.99 -7.96
N LEU A 30 3.78 4.75 -8.16
CA LEU A 30 5.17 4.44 -8.46
C LEU A 30 5.61 4.92 -9.85
N LEU A 31 4.77 4.78 -10.87
CA LEU A 31 5.06 5.30 -12.21
C LEU A 31 5.17 6.84 -12.20
N SER A 32 4.31 7.51 -11.41
CA SER A 32 4.39 8.98 -11.27
C SER A 32 5.70 9.45 -10.62
N LEU A 33 6.35 8.63 -9.78
CA LEU A 33 7.66 8.93 -9.21
C LEU A 33 8.79 8.88 -10.24
N CYS A 34 8.64 8.09 -11.30
CA CYS A 34 9.64 7.95 -12.34
C CYS A 34 9.56 9.06 -13.41
N GLY A 35 8.69 10.06 -13.23
CA GLY A 35 8.55 11.21 -14.14
C GLY A 35 7.96 10.88 -15.51
N GLY A 36 7.44 9.67 -15.71
CA GLY A 36 6.92 9.19 -16.99
C GLY A 36 5.42 9.37 -17.15
N LYS A 37 5.01 9.70 -18.38
CA LYS A 37 3.65 9.42 -18.84
C LYS A 37 3.58 7.93 -19.21
N PHE A 38 2.61 7.22 -18.65
CA PHE A 38 2.30 5.84 -19.03
C PHE A 38 0.88 5.78 -19.57
N SER A 39 0.59 4.77 -20.38
CA SER A 39 -0.78 4.44 -20.78
C SER A 39 -1.02 2.95 -20.59
N GLY A 40 -2.21 2.58 -20.11
CA GLY A 40 -2.68 1.20 -20.19
C GLY A 40 -3.23 0.95 -21.59
N GLU A 41 -2.92 -0.20 -22.19
CA GLU A 41 -3.58 -0.62 -23.44
C GLU A 41 -5.04 -1.05 -23.19
N GLN A 42 -5.35 -1.42 -21.95
CA GLN A 42 -6.66 -1.91 -21.52
C GLN A 42 -6.99 -1.33 -20.16
N GLU A 43 -8.28 -1.14 -19.89
CA GLU A 43 -8.76 -1.00 -18.52
C GLU A 43 -8.27 -2.18 -17.68
N ILE A 44 -7.84 -1.89 -16.46
CA ILE A 44 -7.40 -2.94 -15.55
C ILE A 44 -8.58 -3.85 -15.26
N ARG A 45 -8.45 -5.09 -15.69
CA ARG A 45 -9.29 -6.17 -15.19
C ARG A 45 -8.84 -6.43 -13.75
N VAL A 46 -9.52 -5.84 -12.78
CA VAL A 46 -9.19 -5.89 -11.34
C VAL A 46 -9.04 -7.33 -10.83
N ASN A 47 -9.62 -8.32 -11.51
CA ASN A 47 -9.47 -9.72 -11.15
C ASN A 47 -8.31 -10.42 -11.88
N SER A 48 -7.89 -9.97 -13.06
CA SER A 48 -6.81 -10.63 -13.81
C SER A 48 -5.46 -10.43 -13.11
N PRO A 49 -4.58 -11.45 -13.07
CA PRO A 49 -3.20 -11.30 -12.64
C PRO A 49 -2.33 -10.65 -13.72
N PHE A 50 -2.83 -10.45 -14.94
CA PHE A 50 -2.07 -9.93 -16.06
C PHE A 50 -2.50 -8.52 -16.38
N TRP A 51 -1.53 -7.61 -16.51
CA TRP A 51 -1.81 -6.24 -16.93
C TRP A 51 -0.75 -5.74 -17.92
N ILE A 52 -1.20 -5.34 -19.12
CA ILE A 52 -0.34 -4.77 -20.15
C ILE A 52 -0.26 -3.25 -19.99
N LEU A 53 0.96 -2.76 -19.91
CA LEU A 53 1.32 -1.36 -19.74
C LEU A 53 2.24 -0.88 -20.86
N ASN A 54 2.07 0.37 -21.24
CA ASN A 54 3.01 1.08 -22.09
C ASN A 54 3.91 1.97 -21.23
N ILE A 55 5.20 1.61 -21.15
CA ILE A 55 6.21 2.28 -20.34
C ILE A 55 7.29 2.83 -21.28
N PRO A 56 7.81 4.06 -21.07
CA PRO A 56 8.76 4.69 -21.97
C PRO A 56 10.16 4.05 -21.99
N SER A 57 10.56 3.33 -20.94
CA SER A 57 11.88 2.71 -20.85
C SER A 57 11.94 1.49 -19.94
N GLU A 58 12.94 0.62 -20.18
CA GLU A 58 13.24 -0.51 -19.29
C GLU A 58 13.72 -0.04 -17.91
N GLU A 59 14.43 1.09 -17.85
CA GLU A 59 14.85 1.69 -16.58
C GLU A 59 13.66 2.06 -15.70
N MET A 60 12.60 2.61 -16.29
CA MET A 60 11.35 2.93 -15.56
C MET A 60 10.62 1.66 -15.11
N ALA A 61 10.57 0.63 -15.95
CA ALA A 61 10.05 -0.68 -15.57
C ALA A 61 10.83 -1.26 -14.38
N ARG A 62 12.17 -1.22 -14.41
CA ARG A 62 13.02 -1.64 -13.27
C ARG A 62 12.79 -0.77 -12.03
N GLY A 63 12.65 0.54 -12.20
CA GLY A 63 12.35 1.49 -11.12
C GLY A 63 11.04 1.16 -10.39
N LEU A 64 9.99 0.84 -11.15
CA LEU A 64 8.72 0.34 -10.61
C LEU A 64 8.91 -0.94 -9.78
N MET A 65 9.61 -1.92 -10.35
CA MET A 65 9.79 -3.24 -9.72
C MET A 65 10.64 -3.20 -8.45
N LYS A 66 11.55 -2.24 -8.31
CA LYS A 66 12.34 -2.00 -7.09
C LYS A 66 11.50 -1.62 -5.87
N ARG A 67 10.18 -1.40 -6.00
CA ARG A 67 9.32 -0.89 -4.93
C ARG A 67 7.97 -1.57 -4.78
N THR A 68 7.35 -1.97 -5.89
CA THR A 68 6.01 -2.57 -5.83
C THR A 68 6.01 -3.85 -5.03
N VAL A 69 5.01 -4.01 -4.18
CA VAL A 69 4.71 -5.27 -3.50
C VAL A 69 3.44 -5.93 -4.08
N CYS A 70 2.67 -5.20 -4.90
CA CYS A 70 1.52 -5.74 -5.63
C CYS A 70 1.89 -6.49 -6.92
N ALA A 71 3.04 -6.20 -7.54
CA ALA A 71 3.52 -6.96 -8.70
C ALA A 71 4.53 -8.04 -8.30
N LYS A 72 4.44 -9.20 -8.94
CA LYS A 72 5.40 -10.31 -8.81
C LYS A 72 6.58 -10.12 -9.75
N SER A 73 6.30 -9.84 -11.03
CA SER A 73 7.32 -9.71 -12.08
C SER A 73 6.84 -8.80 -13.21
N ILE A 74 7.79 -8.21 -13.94
CA ILE A 74 7.51 -7.49 -15.19
C ILE A 74 8.30 -8.06 -16.36
N PHE A 75 7.67 -8.09 -17.53
CA PHE A 75 8.22 -8.63 -18.77
C PHE A 75 8.15 -7.58 -19.89
N GLU A 76 9.19 -7.45 -20.70
CA GLU A 76 9.06 -6.80 -22.01
C GLU A 76 8.24 -7.72 -22.90
N LEU A 77 7.06 -7.25 -23.32
CA LEU A 77 6.08 -8.06 -24.01
C LEU A 77 6.41 -8.13 -25.50
N TRP A 78 6.73 -9.32 -25.99
CA TRP A 78 7.05 -9.55 -27.40
C TRP A 78 5.85 -10.05 -28.19
N GLY A 79 5.02 -10.91 -27.58
CA GLY A 79 3.85 -11.48 -28.23
C GLY A 79 2.67 -11.62 -27.29
N HIS A 80 1.46 -11.43 -27.81
CA HIS A 80 0.19 -11.66 -27.13
C HIS A 80 -0.83 -12.23 -28.10
N GLY A 81 -1.63 -13.21 -27.68
CA GLY A 81 -2.73 -13.76 -28.45
C GLY A 81 -3.80 -14.41 -27.58
N ARG A 82 -4.99 -14.65 -28.15
CA ARG A 82 -6.07 -15.46 -27.55
C ARG A 82 -6.04 -16.92 -28.00
N SER A 83 -5.10 -17.26 -28.86
CA SER A 83 -4.81 -18.62 -29.33
C SER A 83 -3.31 -18.73 -29.62
N GLU A 84 -2.80 -19.96 -29.73
CA GLU A 84 -1.41 -20.19 -30.10
C GLU A 84 -1.08 -19.55 -31.47
N GLY A 85 -1.99 -19.66 -32.45
CA GLY A 85 -1.82 -19.05 -33.77
C GLY A 85 -1.70 -17.52 -33.72
N GLU A 86 -2.54 -16.86 -32.91
CA GLU A 86 -2.45 -15.41 -32.69
C GLU A 86 -1.15 -15.00 -32.00
N LEU A 87 -0.70 -15.77 -31.00
CA LEU A 87 0.56 -15.51 -30.31
C LEU A 87 1.74 -15.61 -31.30
N TYR A 88 1.78 -16.66 -32.12
CA TYR A 88 2.85 -16.86 -33.10
C TYR A 88 2.84 -15.76 -34.17
N ALA A 89 1.67 -15.33 -34.64
CA ALA A 89 1.55 -14.20 -35.54
C ALA A 89 2.06 -12.90 -34.89
N SER A 90 1.69 -12.65 -33.62
CA SER A 90 2.18 -11.50 -32.86
C SER A 90 3.70 -11.51 -32.69
N LEU A 91 4.30 -12.68 -32.43
CA LEU A 91 5.75 -12.84 -32.29
C LEU A 91 6.49 -12.59 -33.60
N LYS A 92 5.98 -13.10 -34.73
CA LYS A 92 6.56 -12.87 -36.06
C LYS A 92 6.54 -11.39 -36.47
N ASN A 93 5.55 -10.64 -35.99
CA ASN A 93 5.40 -9.21 -36.27
C ASN A 93 6.23 -8.32 -35.34
N TYR A 94 6.82 -8.86 -34.27
CA TYR A 94 7.62 -8.07 -33.34
C TYR A 94 9.01 -7.78 -33.94
N PRO A 95 9.56 -6.55 -33.82
CA PRO A 95 10.81 -6.16 -34.46
C PRO A 95 11.99 -7.07 -34.09
N VAL A 96 12.55 -7.77 -35.07
CA VAL A 96 13.65 -8.72 -34.88
C VAL A 96 14.89 -8.04 -34.28
N ASP A 97 15.21 -6.83 -34.72
CA ASP A 97 16.35 -6.05 -34.20
C ASP A 97 16.28 -5.78 -32.69
N LYS A 98 15.06 -5.78 -32.11
CA LYS A 98 14.87 -5.64 -30.66
C LYS A 98 15.03 -6.96 -29.92
N MET A 99 14.77 -8.10 -30.57
CA MET A 99 14.97 -9.42 -29.98
C MET A 99 16.44 -9.86 -30.05
N LEU A 100 17.11 -9.59 -31.18
CA LEU A 100 18.45 -10.09 -31.49
C LEU A 100 19.46 -9.94 -30.35
N PRO A 101 19.56 -8.80 -29.63
CA PRO A 101 20.51 -8.65 -28.53
C PRO A 101 20.39 -9.73 -27.44
N TYR A 102 19.23 -10.35 -27.29
CA TYR A 102 18.93 -11.33 -26.24
C TYR A 102 18.91 -12.79 -26.73
N LEU A 103 19.21 -13.01 -28.02
CA LEU A 103 19.11 -14.31 -28.69
C LEU A 103 20.45 -14.77 -29.30
N GLN A 104 21.54 -14.05 -29.05
CA GLN A 104 22.86 -14.31 -29.65
C GLN A 104 23.54 -15.58 -29.12
N SER A 105 24.46 -16.15 -29.92
CA SER A 105 25.14 -17.42 -29.63
C SER A 105 26.15 -17.38 -28.48
N ASP A 106 26.63 -16.19 -28.14
CA ASP A 106 27.49 -15.94 -26.98
C ASP A 106 26.70 -15.83 -25.67
N SER A 107 25.36 -15.70 -25.73
CA SER A 107 24.51 -15.58 -24.56
C SER A 107 23.93 -16.90 -24.06
N THR A 108 23.46 -16.90 -22.81
CA THR A 108 22.71 -18.02 -22.24
C THR A 108 21.27 -17.67 -21.88
N TYR A 109 20.34 -18.61 -22.08
CA TYR A 109 18.94 -18.36 -21.77
C TYR A 109 18.22 -19.54 -21.11
N LYS A 110 17.06 -19.24 -20.50
CA LYS A 110 16.04 -20.24 -20.15
C LYS A 110 14.65 -19.75 -20.54
N VAL A 111 13.77 -20.70 -20.84
CA VAL A 111 12.33 -20.44 -21.02
C VAL A 111 11.59 -21.02 -19.82
N HIS A 112 10.81 -20.18 -19.16
CA HIS A 112 9.94 -20.54 -18.05
C HIS A 112 8.49 -20.54 -18.52
N ILE A 113 7.67 -21.44 -17.98
CA ILE A 113 6.23 -21.48 -18.27
C ILE A 113 5.47 -21.22 -16.98
N HIS A 114 4.64 -20.18 -17.01
CA HIS A 114 3.76 -19.82 -15.92
C HIS A 114 2.30 -19.93 -16.36
N THR A 115 1.53 -20.72 -15.65
CA THR A 115 0.11 -20.91 -15.91
C THR A 115 -0.70 -20.39 -14.72
N PHE A 116 -1.71 -19.59 -15.00
CA PHE A 116 -2.68 -19.16 -14.00
C PHE A 116 -3.88 -20.09 -14.02
N ASN A 117 -4.26 -20.63 -12.84
CA ASN A 117 -5.37 -21.58 -12.66
C ASN A 117 -5.28 -22.90 -13.43
N LYS A 118 -4.08 -23.32 -13.86
CA LYS A 118 -3.85 -24.66 -14.41
C LYS A 118 -2.47 -25.18 -14.05
N THR A 119 -2.32 -26.49 -13.94
CA THR A 119 -1.03 -27.17 -13.81
C THR A 119 -0.74 -27.95 -15.08
N LEU A 120 0.42 -27.73 -15.69
CA LEU A 120 0.87 -28.44 -16.88
C LEU A 120 1.87 -29.55 -16.51
N THR A 121 1.80 -30.66 -17.23
CA THR A 121 2.79 -31.73 -17.16
C THR A 121 4.10 -31.30 -17.82
N GLN A 122 5.20 -31.99 -17.53
CA GLN A 122 6.50 -31.68 -18.12
C GLN A 122 6.48 -31.87 -19.66
N ALA A 123 5.79 -32.89 -20.16
CA ALA A 123 5.66 -33.12 -21.60
C ALA A 123 4.91 -31.98 -22.31
N GLN A 124 3.83 -31.46 -21.69
CA GLN A 124 3.11 -30.30 -22.22
C GLN A 124 3.99 -29.05 -22.23
N LYS A 125 4.79 -28.84 -21.19
CA LYS A 125 5.73 -27.71 -21.12
C LYS A 125 6.78 -27.78 -22.23
N ILE A 126 7.36 -28.95 -22.47
CA ILE A 126 8.35 -29.15 -23.55
C ILE A 126 7.72 -28.84 -24.91
N LYS A 127 6.52 -29.39 -25.19
CA LYS A 127 5.79 -29.13 -26.44
C LYS A 127 5.60 -27.63 -26.72
N LYS A 128 5.30 -26.84 -25.68
CA LYS A 128 5.13 -25.38 -25.80
C LYS A 128 6.44 -24.64 -26.04
N ILE A 129 7.56 -25.14 -25.52
CA ILE A 129 8.89 -24.58 -25.81
C ILE A 129 9.30 -24.92 -27.24
N ASP A 130 9.11 -26.17 -27.67
CA ASP A 130 9.45 -26.63 -29.02
C ASP A 130 8.65 -25.85 -30.08
N ALA A 131 7.40 -25.48 -29.78
CA ALA A 131 6.59 -24.64 -30.67
C ALA A 131 7.18 -23.23 -30.93
N LEU A 132 8.17 -22.79 -30.15
CA LEU A 132 8.88 -21.53 -30.35
C LEU A 132 10.14 -21.64 -31.22
N GLU A 133 10.42 -22.81 -31.81
CA GLU A 133 11.61 -23.07 -32.65
C GLU A 133 11.73 -22.10 -33.85
N PHE A 134 10.62 -21.50 -34.29
CA PHE A 134 10.62 -20.48 -35.34
C PHE A 134 11.31 -19.15 -34.94
N LEU A 135 11.54 -18.92 -33.65
CA LEU A 135 12.28 -17.75 -33.15
C LEU A 135 13.79 -17.99 -33.28
N PRO A 136 14.59 -16.95 -33.60
CA PRO A 136 16.01 -17.11 -33.92
C PRO A 136 16.90 -17.26 -32.66
N PHE A 137 16.56 -18.17 -31.75
CA PHE A 137 17.37 -18.51 -30.59
C PHE A 137 18.70 -19.16 -31.03
N LYS A 138 19.80 -18.42 -30.93
CA LYS A 138 21.16 -18.95 -31.16
C LYS A 138 21.94 -19.21 -29.87
N GLY A 139 21.48 -18.68 -28.75
CA GLY A 139 22.12 -18.82 -27.43
C GLY A 139 22.10 -20.25 -26.89
N LYS A 140 22.83 -20.48 -25.79
CA LYS A 140 22.88 -21.79 -25.12
C LYS A 140 21.87 -21.86 -23.97
N VAL A 141 21.20 -23.01 -23.82
CA VAL A 141 20.27 -23.21 -22.69
C VAL A 141 21.04 -23.37 -21.38
N ASN A 142 20.72 -22.54 -20.39
CA ASN A 142 21.25 -22.63 -19.02
C ASN A 142 20.12 -22.53 -18.00
N LEU A 143 19.76 -23.66 -17.37
CA LEU A 143 18.63 -23.71 -16.44
C LEU A 143 18.94 -23.15 -15.05
N LYS A 144 20.23 -23.03 -14.67
CA LYS A 144 20.64 -22.63 -13.33
C LYS A 144 20.90 -21.12 -13.24
N ASN A 145 21.75 -20.59 -14.13
CA ASN A 145 22.16 -19.18 -14.10
C ASN A 145 22.20 -18.59 -15.51
N PRO A 146 21.04 -18.40 -16.16
CA PRO A 146 20.97 -17.79 -17.49
C PRO A 146 21.15 -16.27 -17.43
N GLU A 147 21.65 -15.70 -18.52
CA GLU A 147 21.70 -14.25 -18.71
C GLU A 147 20.34 -13.68 -19.12
N HIS A 148 19.56 -14.45 -19.87
CA HIS A 148 18.24 -14.06 -20.36
C HIS A 148 17.16 -15.06 -19.95
N ILE A 149 16.06 -14.53 -19.43
CA ILE A 149 14.94 -15.35 -18.98
C ILE A 149 13.72 -14.96 -19.80
N PHE A 150 13.13 -15.92 -20.49
CA PHE A 150 11.91 -15.74 -21.27
C PHE A 150 10.77 -16.49 -20.61
N TRP A 151 9.56 -15.94 -20.71
CA TRP A 151 8.38 -16.54 -20.11
C TRP A 151 7.29 -16.74 -21.16
N ILE A 152 6.71 -17.93 -21.15
CA ILE A 152 5.36 -18.18 -21.68
C ILE A 152 4.42 -18.03 -20.49
N LEU A 153 3.46 -17.11 -20.57
CA LEU A 153 2.44 -16.93 -19.54
C LEU A 153 1.06 -17.24 -20.11
N GLU A 154 0.29 -18.05 -19.40
CA GLU A 154 -1.03 -18.50 -19.84
C GLU A 154 -2.10 -18.18 -18.80
N ASP A 155 -3.17 -17.52 -19.24
CA ASP A 155 -4.33 -17.17 -18.43
C ASP A 155 -5.50 -18.12 -18.72
N TYR A 156 -5.78 -19.06 -17.82
CA TYR A 156 -6.95 -19.95 -17.92
C TYR A 156 -8.20 -19.37 -17.22
N GLY A 157 -8.18 -18.07 -16.88
CA GLY A 157 -9.31 -17.37 -16.27
C GLY A 157 -9.41 -17.60 -14.76
N MET A 158 -10.49 -17.12 -14.15
CA MET A 158 -10.59 -16.95 -12.69
C MET A 158 -11.26 -18.12 -11.95
N ASN A 159 -11.90 -19.06 -12.66
CA ASN A 159 -12.68 -20.12 -12.03
C ASN A 159 -11.86 -21.42 -11.92
N PRO A 160 -11.32 -21.76 -10.73
CA PRO A 160 -10.52 -22.97 -10.56
C PRO A 160 -11.36 -24.26 -10.66
N ASN A 161 -12.69 -24.16 -10.55
CA ASN A 161 -13.59 -25.31 -10.65
C ASN A 161 -14.05 -25.59 -12.09
N ASN A 162 -13.80 -24.67 -13.03
CA ASN A 162 -14.17 -24.81 -14.42
C ASN A 162 -13.06 -24.22 -15.31
N VAL A 163 -11.89 -24.85 -15.25
CA VAL A 163 -10.70 -24.45 -15.99
C VAL A 163 -10.85 -24.90 -17.46
N PRO A 164 -10.76 -23.99 -18.44
CA PRO A 164 -10.87 -24.36 -19.85
C PRO A 164 -9.70 -25.24 -20.32
N GLU A 165 -9.91 -25.93 -21.43
CA GLU A 165 -8.88 -26.74 -22.07
C GLU A 165 -7.74 -25.86 -22.61
N GLU A 166 -8.11 -24.77 -23.29
CA GLU A 166 -7.18 -23.77 -23.83
C GLU A 166 -7.21 -22.47 -23.00
N PRO A 167 -6.08 -21.75 -22.90
CA PRO A 167 -6.02 -20.48 -22.18
C PRO A 167 -6.75 -19.38 -22.95
N PHE A 168 -7.37 -18.45 -22.22
CA PHE A 168 -8.01 -17.26 -22.80
C PHE A 168 -6.99 -16.27 -23.37
N HIS A 169 -5.81 -16.21 -22.76
CA HIS A 169 -4.71 -15.36 -23.19
C HIS A 169 -3.37 -16.10 -23.04
N LEU A 170 -2.53 -15.95 -24.06
CA LEU A 170 -1.14 -16.35 -24.02
C LEU A 170 -0.25 -15.13 -24.23
N TYR A 171 0.85 -15.08 -23.48
CA TYR A 171 1.84 -14.04 -23.54
C TYR A 171 3.22 -14.65 -23.67
N PHE A 172 4.07 -13.98 -24.46
CA PHE A 172 5.50 -14.28 -24.51
C PHE A 172 6.30 -13.00 -24.31
N GLY A 173 7.28 -13.05 -23.41
CA GLY A 173 8.10 -11.89 -23.13
C GLY A 173 9.41 -12.21 -22.43
N ARG A 174 10.31 -11.22 -22.45
CA ARG A 174 11.59 -11.25 -21.76
C ARG A 174 11.41 -10.71 -20.35
N TRP A 175 11.79 -11.48 -19.34
CA TRP A 175 11.77 -11.06 -17.95
C TRP A 175 12.75 -9.90 -17.72
N ILE A 176 12.28 -8.91 -16.97
CA ILE A 176 13.07 -7.71 -16.66
C ILE A 176 13.46 -7.70 -15.19
N ALA A 177 12.49 -7.83 -14.28
CA ALA A 177 12.70 -7.75 -12.85
C ALA A 177 11.51 -8.35 -12.07
N ASP A 178 11.78 -8.77 -10.84
CA ASP A 178 10.78 -9.15 -9.85
C ASP A 178 10.45 -7.98 -8.91
N GLY A 179 9.24 -8.01 -8.36
CA GLY A 179 8.78 -7.05 -7.35
C GLY A 179 9.32 -7.39 -5.96
N GLN A 180 9.09 -6.49 -5.00
CA GLN A 180 9.69 -6.55 -3.66
C GLN A 180 8.85 -7.36 -2.65
N ARG A 181 8.29 -8.49 -3.07
CA ARG A 181 7.39 -9.29 -2.20
C ARG A 181 8.13 -9.96 -1.03
N GLU A 182 9.44 -10.16 -1.15
CA GLU A 182 10.33 -10.63 -0.09
C GLU A 182 10.33 -9.71 1.15
N LEU A 183 9.99 -8.42 0.97
CA LEU A 183 9.88 -7.47 2.08
C LEU A 183 8.75 -7.85 3.05
N ILE A 184 7.69 -8.48 2.55
CA ILE A 184 6.54 -8.90 3.38
C ILE A 184 6.99 -9.89 4.46
N GLU A 185 7.87 -10.83 4.11
CA GLU A 185 8.39 -11.82 5.05
C GLU A 185 9.48 -11.22 5.95
N SER A 186 10.37 -10.41 5.37
CA SER A 186 11.50 -9.78 6.05
C SER A 186 11.05 -8.82 7.16
N TYR A 187 9.99 -8.04 6.90
CA TYR A 187 9.42 -7.06 7.82
C TYR A 187 8.18 -7.56 8.57
N SER A 188 7.90 -8.86 8.51
CA SER A 188 6.72 -9.46 9.14
C SER A 188 6.63 -9.12 10.63
N VAL A 189 5.41 -8.79 11.08
CA VAL A 189 5.14 -8.40 12.48
C VAL A 189 5.60 -9.49 13.48
N LYS A 190 5.57 -10.76 13.07
CA LYS A 190 6.04 -11.89 13.90
C LYS A 190 7.52 -11.76 14.29
N LYS A 191 8.36 -11.26 13.37
CA LYS A 191 9.82 -11.11 13.53
C LYS A 191 10.21 -9.75 14.15
N ARG A 192 9.29 -8.79 14.26
CA ARG A 192 9.56 -7.42 14.72
C ARG A 192 9.79 -7.34 16.23
N HIS A 193 10.81 -6.63 16.66
CA HIS A 193 11.19 -6.54 18.07
C HIS A 193 10.09 -5.90 18.93
N PHE A 194 9.66 -4.69 18.55
CA PHE A 194 8.64 -3.93 19.25
C PHE A 194 7.30 -3.97 18.48
N ILE A 195 6.25 -4.49 19.12
CA ILE A 195 4.91 -4.62 18.53
C ILE A 195 3.82 -4.17 19.51
N GLY A 196 2.75 -3.59 18.95
CA GLY A 196 1.49 -3.31 19.63
C GLY A 196 0.35 -4.17 19.10
N ASN A 197 -0.82 -4.10 19.77
CA ASN A 197 -2.01 -4.91 19.46
C ASN A 197 -2.60 -4.65 18.06
N THR A 198 -2.33 -3.46 17.51
CA THR A 198 -2.84 -2.98 16.22
C THR A 198 -1.72 -2.73 15.22
N SER A 199 -0.55 -3.33 15.40
CA SER A 199 0.58 -3.17 14.47
C SER A 199 0.18 -3.53 13.04
N MET A 200 0.35 -2.59 12.12
CA MET A 200 0.09 -2.81 10.69
C MET A 200 0.99 -3.92 10.13
N ASP A 201 0.44 -4.74 9.23
CA ASP A 201 1.21 -5.74 8.51
C ASP A 201 2.18 -5.10 7.50
N ALA A 202 3.24 -5.84 7.16
CA ALA A 202 4.31 -5.32 6.33
C ALA A 202 3.84 -4.99 4.90
N CYS A 203 2.99 -5.82 4.31
CA CYS A 203 2.51 -5.64 2.93
C CYS A 203 1.77 -4.30 2.80
N LEU A 204 0.77 -4.08 3.67
CA LEU A 204 0.01 -2.84 3.66
C LEU A 204 0.88 -1.63 4.03
N SER A 205 1.85 -1.78 4.94
CA SER A 205 2.77 -0.67 5.29
C SER A 205 3.61 -0.21 4.08
N PHE A 206 4.11 -1.14 3.26
CA PHE A 206 4.83 -0.80 2.02
C PHE A 206 3.91 -0.22 0.95
N ILE A 207 2.70 -0.74 0.80
CA ILE A 207 1.68 -0.16 -0.10
C ILE A 207 1.38 1.28 0.31
N MET A 208 1.21 1.57 1.60
CA MET A 208 0.98 2.93 2.09
C MET A 208 2.14 3.88 1.77
N ALA A 209 3.39 3.44 1.97
CA ALA A 209 4.58 4.21 1.61
C ALA A 209 4.68 4.48 0.09
N ASN A 210 4.27 3.51 -0.74
CA ASN A 210 4.22 3.65 -2.19
C ASN A 210 3.09 4.62 -2.64
N HIS A 211 1.90 4.53 -2.03
CA HIS A 211 0.82 5.49 -2.25
C HIS A 211 1.22 6.91 -1.85
N GLY A 212 1.96 7.04 -0.74
CA GLY A 212 2.50 8.30 -0.24
C GLY A 212 3.61 8.88 -1.11
N ARG A 213 4.07 8.15 -2.14
CA ARG A 213 5.17 8.52 -3.03
C ARG A 213 6.46 8.85 -2.27
N VAL A 214 6.68 8.19 -1.14
CA VAL A 214 7.86 8.41 -0.29
C VAL A 214 9.14 8.17 -1.10
N LYS A 215 10.08 9.11 -1.10
CA LYS A 215 11.38 9.02 -1.79
C LYS A 215 12.54 9.29 -0.81
N PRO A 216 13.79 9.00 -1.19
CA PRO A 216 14.93 9.29 -0.35
C PRO A 216 15.00 10.76 0.07
N ASN A 217 15.33 11.00 1.33
CA ASN A 217 15.40 12.30 1.99
C ASN A 217 14.07 13.02 2.27
N ASP A 218 12.93 12.40 1.97
CA ASP A 218 11.63 12.90 2.43
C ASP A 218 11.57 12.91 3.96
N VAL A 219 10.81 13.84 4.53
CA VAL A 219 10.37 13.78 5.92
C VAL A 219 8.95 13.23 5.98
N VAL A 220 8.81 12.01 6.50
CA VAL A 220 7.52 11.32 6.67
C VAL A 220 7.06 11.39 8.11
N TYR A 221 5.79 11.76 8.29
CA TYR A 221 5.17 11.93 9.59
C TYR A 221 3.98 10.99 9.81
N ASP A 222 3.91 10.39 11.00
CA ASP A 222 2.74 9.63 11.48
C ASP A 222 2.16 10.25 12.76
N PRO A 223 1.00 10.95 12.70
CA PRO A 223 0.36 11.54 13.87
C PRO A 223 -0.21 10.53 14.88
N PHE A 224 -0.25 9.23 14.54
CA PHE A 224 -0.75 8.15 15.38
C PHE A 224 0.23 6.96 15.32
N VAL A 225 1.49 7.23 15.65
CA VAL A 225 2.63 6.36 15.32
C VAL A 225 2.56 4.97 15.95
N GLY A 226 1.91 4.83 17.13
CA GLY A 226 1.87 3.58 17.88
C GLY A 226 3.26 2.99 18.05
N THR A 227 3.47 1.78 17.51
CA THR A 227 4.78 1.09 17.58
C THR A 227 5.73 1.38 16.42
N GLY A 228 5.39 2.35 15.55
CA GLY A 228 6.22 2.82 14.45
C GLY A 228 6.26 1.88 13.24
N GLY A 229 5.28 0.98 13.10
CA GLY A 229 5.24 0.02 11.99
C GLY A 229 5.25 0.67 10.61
N LEU A 230 4.47 1.75 10.43
CA LEU A 230 4.39 2.50 9.17
C LEU A 230 5.69 3.26 8.86
N LEU A 231 6.37 3.76 9.88
CA LEU A 231 7.64 4.48 9.73
C LEU A 231 8.73 3.58 9.16
N ILE A 232 8.76 2.30 9.52
CA ILE A 232 9.78 1.35 9.03
C ILE A 232 9.75 1.24 7.50
N SER A 233 8.55 1.14 6.90
CA SER A 233 8.40 1.04 5.44
C SER A 233 8.83 2.31 4.72
N SER A 234 8.55 3.49 5.29
CA SER A 234 9.01 4.76 4.76
C SER A 234 10.55 4.92 4.86
N ALA A 235 11.13 4.54 6.01
CA ALA A 235 12.57 4.56 6.22
C ALA A 235 13.32 3.57 5.31
N HIS A 236 12.70 2.43 4.98
CA HIS A 236 13.26 1.49 3.99
C HIS A 236 13.46 2.15 2.62
N PHE A 237 12.58 3.07 2.22
CA PHE A 237 12.73 3.87 1.00
C PHE A 237 13.62 5.11 1.16
N GLY A 238 14.32 5.23 2.29
CA GLY A 238 15.32 6.26 2.54
C GLY A 238 14.77 7.59 3.06
N ALA A 239 13.52 7.62 3.53
CA ALA A 239 12.94 8.80 4.13
C ALA A 239 13.29 8.91 5.62
N TYR A 240 13.48 10.15 6.10
CA TYR A 240 13.54 10.46 7.52
C TYR A 240 12.15 10.39 8.12
N VAL A 241 12.03 9.77 9.30
CA VAL A 241 10.73 9.44 9.88
C VAL A 241 10.56 9.99 11.28
N CYS A 242 9.38 10.55 11.53
CA CYS A 242 8.95 10.99 12.85
C CYS A 242 7.47 10.72 13.06
N GLY A 243 7.03 10.81 14.31
CA GLY A 243 5.61 10.65 14.62
C GLY A 243 5.25 11.09 16.02
N THR A 244 3.95 11.07 16.29
CA THR A 244 3.40 11.35 17.63
C THR A 244 2.44 10.26 18.06
N ASP A 245 2.37 10.02 19.36
CA ASP A 245 1.29 9.27 19.98
C ASP A 245 0.90 9.91 21.31
N ILE A 246 -0.36 9.78 21.70
CA ILE A 246 -0.83 10.27 23.00
C ILE A 246 -0.42 9.32 24.13
N ASP A 247 -0.14 8.05 23.83
CA ASP A 247 0.26 7.06 24.81
C ASP A 247 1.77 7.14 25.13
N TYR A 248 2.08 7.74 26.29
CA TYR A 248 3.41 7.81 26.87
C TYR A 248 4.12 6.45 26.95
N ASN A 249 3.42 5.39 27.37
CA ASN A 249 4.03 4.07 27.51
C ASN A 249 4.38 3.46 26.15
N THR A 250 3.55 3.72 25.14
CA THR A 250 3.82 3.24 23.78
C THR A 250 5.06 3.90 23.19
N ILE A 251 5.17 5.24 23.26
CA ILE A 251 6.34 5.98 22.76
C ILE A 251 7.63 5.53 23.46
N HIS A 252 7.60 5.38 24.79
CA HIS A 252 8.77 5.01 25.57
C HIS A 252 9.00 3.49 25.73
N GLY A 253 8.22 2.65 25.05
CA GLY A 253 8.40 1.20 25.12
C GLY A 253 8.11 0.60 26.50
N LEU A 254 7.35 1.28 27.34
CA LEU A 254 7.06 0.87 28.72
C LEU A 254 5.81 -0.02 28.80
N GLY A 255 5.71 -0.78 29.88
CA GLY A 255 4.51 -1.55 30.22
C GLY A 255 4.49 -2.98 29.67
N LYS A 256 3.28 -3.53 29.54
CA LYS A 256 3.09 -4.94 29.17
C LYS A 256 3.45 -5.18 27.71
N ALA A 257 4.08 -6.31 27.44
CA ALA A 257 4.32 -6.73 26.06
C ALA A 257 3.02 -7.26 25.44
N SER A 258 2.82 -7.00 24.15
CA SER A 258 1.69 -7.56 23.40
C SER A 258 1.89 -9.04 23.04
N ARG A 259 3.08 -9.60 23.28
CA ARG A 259 3.42 -11.00 22.99
C ARG A 259 2.86 -11.94 24.06
N LYS A 260 2.19 -13.02 23.65
CA LYS A 260 1.49 -13.98 24.53
C LYS A 260 2.35 -14.53 25.68
N ASN A 261 3.65 -14.74 25.44
CA ASN A 261 4.56 -15.39 26.41
C ASN A 261 5.47 -14.37 27.13
N GLN A 262 5.15 -13.09 27.07
CA GLN A 262 5.98 -12.03 27.64
C GLN A 262 5.11 -11.07 28.43
N LYS A 263 5.40 -10.91 29.72
CA LYS A 263 4.59 -10.08 30.61
C LYS A 263 4.92 -8.59 30.48
N TRP A 264 6.20 -8.25 30.31
CA TRP A 264 6.73 -6.89 30.28
C TRP A 264 7.66 -6.71 29.10
N ARG A 265 7.66 -5.50 28.51
CA ARG A 265 8.57 -5.13 27.42
C ARG A 265 10.03 -5.12 27.90
N GLY A 266 10.94 -5.55 27.04
CA GLY A 266 12.38 -5.47 27.26
C GLY A 266 12.92 -4.03 27.17
N PRO A 267 14.15 -3.79 27.63
CA PRO A 267 14.75 -2.45 27.67
C PRO A 267 15.00 -1.83 26.28
N ASP A 268 15.03 -2.63 25.21
CA ASP A 268 15.18 -2.16 23.82
C ASP A 268 13.87 -2.35 23.00
N GLU A 269 12.71 -2.56 23.64
CA GLU A 269 11.43 -2.66 22.95
C GLU A 269 10.79 -1.28 22.72
N ASN A 270 11.33 -0.54 21.76
CA ASN A 270 10.83 0.80 21.39
C ASN A 270 10.89 1.03 19.86
N ILE A 271 10.37 2.18 19.42
CA ILE A 271 10.31 2.54 17.98
C ILE A 271 11.71 2.61 17.36
N ARG A 272 12.69 3.23 18.05
CA ARG A 272 14.06 3.35 17.55
C ARG A 272 14.70 1.98 17.33
N ALA A 273 14.49 1.05 18.25
CA ALA A 273 15.01 -0.31 18.14
C ALA A 273 14.39 -1.08 16.97
N ASN A 274 13.12 -0.85 16.65
CA ASN A 274 12.51 -1.38 15.43
C ASN A 274 13.27 -0.91 14.19
N LEU A 275 13.62 0.37 14.09
CA LEU A 275 14.42 0.85 12.95
C LEU A 275 15.84 0.27 12.96
N ARG A 276 16.48 0.19 14.14
CA ARG A 276 17.80 -0.43 14.30
C ARG A 276 17.84 -1.88 13.84
N GLN A 277 16.83 -2.68 14.17
CA GLN A 277 16.72 -4.08 13.76
C GLN A 277 16.90 -4.26 12.25
N TYR A 278 16.40 -3.31 11.46
CA TYR A 278 16.46 -3.36 10.00
C TYR A 278 17.58 -2.50 9.40
N GLY A 279 18.50 -1.97 10.22
CA GLY A 279 19.60 -1.10 9.76
C GLY A 279 19.14 0.30 9.32
N LEU A 280 17.98 0.75 9.79
CA LEU A 280 17.32 1.99 9.37
C LEU A 280 17.38 3.11 10.43
N GLU A 281 18.08 2.90 11.55
CA GLU A 281 18.15 3.86 12.67
C GLU A 281 18.61 5.26 12.24
N LYS A 282 19.49 5.36 11.24
CA LYS A 282 19.96 6.65 10.68
C LYS A 282 18.86 7.54 10.11
N TYR A 283 17.69 6.97 9.80
CA TYR A 283 16.53 7.71 9.30
C TYR A 283 15.54 8.10 10.40
N TYR A 284 15.73 7.62 11.63
CA TYR A 284 14.87 7.96 12.75
C TYR A 284 15.15 9.38 13.22
N LEU A 285 14.15 10.26 13.12
CA LEU A 285 14.24 11.61 13.70
C LEU A 285 13.84 11.55 15.18
N ASP A 286 12.54 11.37 15.46
CA ASP A 286 12.06 11.10 16.82
C ASP A 286 10.59 10.65 16.84
N ALA A 287 10.13 10.15 17.98
CA ALA A 287 8.72 9.93 18.27
C ALA A 287 8.33 10.65 19.56
N LEU A 288 7.34 11.54 19.48
CA LEU A 288 6.99 12.46 20.55
C LEU A 288 5.67 12.08 21.21
N VAL A 289 5.56 12.31 22.52
CA VAL A 289 4.28 12.21 23.22
C VAL A 289 3.47 13.47 22.95
N ALA A 290 2.43 13.36 22.14
CA ALA A 290 1.59 14.50 21.78
C ALA A 290 0.17 14.07 21.39
N ASP A 291 -0.74 15.02 21.50
CA ASP A 291 -2.13 14.86 21.07
C ASP A 291 -2.29 15.38 19.64
N SER A 292 -2.70 14.52 18.71
CA SER A 292 -2.87 14.90 17.31
C SER A 292 -3.97 15.94 17.07
N SER A 293 -4.94 16.08 17.98
CA SER A 293 -5.93 17.17 17.94
C SER A 293 -5.33 18.54 18.29
N ARG A 294 -4.11 18.58 18.83
CA ARG A 294 -3.38 19.80 19.20
C ARG A 294 -1.96 19.77 18.63
N PRO A 295 -1.80 20.12 17.36
CA PRO A 295 -0.50 20.13 16.68
C PRO A 295 0.56 20.90 17.48
N ILE A 296 1.69 20.25 17.75
CA ILE A 296 2.84 20.83 18.47
C ILE A 296 3.88 21.48 17.53
N TRP A 297 3.60 21.42 16.23
CA TRP A 297 4.53 21.84 15.19
C TRP A 297 4.44 23.34 14.93
N ARG A 298 5.57 23.94 14.55
CA ARG A 298 5.56 25.31 14.05
C ARG A 298 4.78 25.36 12.73
N LYS A 299 3.82 26.27 12.62
CA LYS A 299 3.03 26.46 11.39
C LYS A 299 3.90 26.58 10.14
N GLY A 300 3.54 25.84 9.10
CA GLY A 300 4.23 25.82 7.82
C GLY A 300 4.26 24.42 7.20
N MET A 301 4.71 24.33 5.96
CA MET A 301 4.91 23.04 5.29
C MET A 301 6.18 22.38 5.85
N LEU A 302 6.04 21.20 6.44
CA LEU A 302 7.12 20.49 7.14
C LEU A 302 7.35 19.08 6.60
N PHE A 303 6.32 18.41 6.10
CA PHE A 303 6.35 16.99 5.80
C PHE A 303 6.10 16.73 4.32
N ASP A 304 6.91 15.86 3.71
CA ASP A 304 6.76 15.42 2.33
C ASP A 304 5.60 14.44 2.16
N ALA A 305 5.38 13.59 3.16
CA ALA A 305 4.23 12.70 3.24
C ALA A 305 3.74 12.52 4.69
N ILE A 306 2.44 12.35 4.85
CA ILE A 306 1.81 11.95 6.11
C ILE A 306 1.17 10.59 5.91
N ILE A 307 1.59 9.60 6.69
CA ILE A 307 1.15 8.21 6.53
C ILE A 307 0.74 7.67 7.88
N THR A 308 -0.51 7.24 8.03
CA THR A 308 -1.04 6.92 9.36
C THR A 308 -2.22 5.95 9.36
N ASP A 309 -2.44 5.27 10.49
CA ASP A 309 -3.62 4.46 10.77
C ASP A 309 -4.29 4.95 12.06
N PRO A 310 -5.23 5.92 11.99
CA PRO A 310 -5.84 6.51 13.18
C PRO A 310 -6.65 5.49 14.00
N PRO A 311 -6.82 5.69 15.33
CA PRO A 311 -7.57 4.75 16.16
C PRO A 311 -9.07 4.74 15.82
N TYR A 312 -9.64 3.56 15.57
CA TYR A 312 -11.08 3.41 15.24
C TYR A 312 -11.99 3.28 16.46
N GLY A 313 -11.43 3.30 17.68
CA GLY A 313 -12.22 3.10 18.89
C GLY A 313 -12.67 1.65 19.10
N ILE A 314 -12.08 0.64 18.44
CA ILE A 314 -12.41 -0.78 18.67
C ILE A 314 -11.41 -1.43 19.64
N ARG A 315 -10.13 -1.47 19.24
CA ARG A 315 -9.03 -2.05 20.01
C ARG A 315 -8.27 -0.99 20.80
N GLU A 316 -7.99 0.12 20.15
CA GLU A 316 -7.39 1.31 20.77
C GLU A 316 -8.48 2.35 21.06
N ALA A 317 -8.34 3.06 22.18
CA ALA A 317 -9.30 4.07 22.61
C ALA A 317 -9.08 5.39 21.85
N THR A 318 -10.17 6.03 21.40
CA THR A 318 -10.11 7.37 20.81
C THR A 318 -10.09 8.42 21.92
N ARG A 319 -8.89 8.98 22.19
CA ARG A 319 -8.66 9.93 23.29
C ARG A 319 -8.11 11.24 22.77
N ARG A 320 -8.55 12.33 23.39
CA ARG A 320 -7.94 13.67 23.26
C ARG A 320 -7.76 14.28 24.64
N THR A 321 -6.83 15.21 24.76
CA THR A 321 -6.53 15.94 25.99
C THR A 321 -7.68 16.91 26.29
N GLY A 322 -8.39 16.66 27.39
CA GLY A 322 -9.41 17.57 27.90
C GLY A 322 -8.80 18.71 28.73
N SER A 323 -9.48 19.85 28.77
CA SER A 323 -9.24 20.90 29.76
C SER A 323 -10.40 20.90 30.77
N GLN A 324 -10.09 20.91 32.07
CA GLN A 324 -11.11 21.14 33.11
C GLN A 324 -11.66 22.58 32.98
N LYS A 325 -12.69 22.77 32.18
CA LYS A 325 -13.56 23.96 32.24
C LYS A 325 -15.01 23.51 32.37
N GLU A 326 -15.27 22.71 33.40
CA GLU A 326 -16.63 22.49 33.95
C GLU A 326 -16.64 21.89 35.36
N ALA A 327 -15.51 21.91 36.07
CA ALA A 327 -15.45 21.63 37.51
C ALA A 327 -15.00 22.90 38.23
N VAL A 328 -15.96 23.75 38.60
CA VAL A 328 -15.74 24.79 39.59
C VAL A 328 -15.50 24.10 40.94
N LYS A 329 -14.26 24.10 41.44
CA LYS A 329 -13.89 24.59 42.79
C LYS A 329 -12.43 24.30 43.16
N SER A 330 -11.86 25.36 43.75
CA SER A 330 -10.73 25.44 44.70
C SER A 330 -9.34 24.95 44.27
N VAL A 331 -8.48 25.94 44.11
CA VAL A 331 -7.01 25.91 44.15
C VAL A 331 -6.51 25.18 45.39
N GLU A 332 -5.69 24.14 45.21
CA GLU A 332 -4.56 23.81 46.08
C GLU A 332 -3.39 23.33 45.22
N ARG A 333 -2.25 24.01 45.34
CA ARG A 333 -0.98 23.67 44.71
C ARG A 333 -0.40 22.41 45.37
N SER A 334 -0.27 21.31 44.63
CA SER A 334 0.64 20.22 45.01
C SER A 334 1.10 19.36 43.82
N THR A 335 2.42 19.32 43.61
CA THR A 335 3.25 18.20 43.11
C THR A 335 3.00 17.57 41.73
N GLU A 336 3.90 17.90 40.79
CA GLU A 336 4.65 17.05 39.82
C GLU A 336 4.02 15.88 39.02
N ASN A 337 2.72 15.61 39.07
CA ASN A 337 2.09 14.63 38.16
C ASN A 337 0.81 15.21 37.55
N HIS A 338 0.96 16.06 36.53
CA HIS A 338 -0.17 16.53 35.74
C HIS A 338 -0.63 15.42 34.80
N ILE A 339 -1.43 14.48 35.31
CA ILE A 339 -2.10 13.48 34.47
C ILE A 339 -3.16 14.21 33.65
N PHE A 340 -2.92 14.36 32.35
CA PHE A 340 -3.88 14.95 31.43
C PHE A 340 -5.20 14.15 31.46
N VAL A 341 -6.31 14.82 31.78
CA VAL A 341 -7.64 14.19 31.79
C VAL A 341 -8.04 13.94 30.34
N SER A 342 -8.11 12.68 29.92
CA SER A 342 -8.56 12.31 28.57
C SER A 342 -10.07 12.47 28.42
N SER A 343 -10.51 13.13 27.35
CA SER A 343 -11.92 13.18 26.91
C SER A 343 -12.13 12.33 25.65
N ASN A 344 -13.39 11.98 25.36
CA ASN A 344 -13.75 11.23 24.17
C ASN A 344 -13.40 12.02 22.92
N TYR A 345 -12.62 11.42 22.03
CA TYR A 345 -12.34 11.93 20.70
C TYR A 345 -13.29 11.24 19.72
N HIS A 346 -14.23 11.99 19.15
CA HIS A 346 -15.17 11.43 18.17
C HIS A 346 -14.42 11.03 16.91
N LEU A 347 -14.83 9.93 16.30
CA LEU A 347 -14.18 9.39 15.12
C LEU A 347 -14.21 10.39 13.95
N SER A 348 -15.31 11.13 13.79
CA SER A 348 -15.40 12.20 12.81
C SER A 348 -14.35 13.29 13.02
N ASP A 349 -14.16 13.70 14.27
CA ASP A 349 -13.26 14.80 14.63
C ASP A 349 -11.80 14.40 14.35
N ILE A 350 -11.44 13.14 14.62
CA ILE A 350 -10.11 12.59 14.29
C ILE A 350 -9.74 12.83 12.83
N PHE A 351 -10.65 12.49 11.91
CA PHE A 351 -10.37 12.63 10.49
C PHE A 351 -10.42 14.09 10.03
N PHE A 352 -11.31 14.92 10.59
CA PHE A 352 -11.32 16.34 10.27
C PHE A 352 -10.02 17.04 10.73
N ASP A 353 -9.57 16.76 11.95
CA ASP A 353 -8.32 17.29 12.48
C ASP A 353 -7.11 16.76 11.68
N LEU A 354 -7.12 15.48 11.28
CA LEU A 354 -6.08 14.91 10.41
C LEU A 354 -6.03 15.60 9.03
N LEU A 355 -7.17 15.83 8.39
CA LEU A 355 -7.23 16.49 7.09
C LEU A 355 -6.81 17.96 7.18
N LYS A 356 -7.21 18.65 8.25
CA LYS A 356 -6.76 20.02 8.55
C LYS A 356 -5.26 20.05 8.77
N PHE A 357 -4.73 19.12 9.56
CA PHE A 357 -3.29 18.99 9.79
C PHE A 357 -2.53 18.77 8.49
N ALA A 358 -2.98 17.85 7.64
CA ALA A 358 -2.36 17.64 6.34
C ALA A 358 -2.46 18.87 5.42
N ALA A 359 -3.58 19.58 5.45
CA ALA A 359 -3.72 20.82 4.69
C ALA A 359 -2.69 21.87 5.11
N GLU A 360 -2.42 22.03 6.42
CA GLU A 360 -1.47 23.01 6.93
C GLU A 360 0.00 22.56 6.74
N TYR A 361 0.35 21.33 7.13
CA TYR A 361 1.74 20.89 7.31
C TYR A 361 2.34 20.06 6.18
N LEU A 362 1.53 19.53 5.25
CA LEU A 362 2.04 18.79 4.10
C LEU A 362 2.63 19.75 3.06
N VAL A 363 3.70 19.38 2.36
CA VAL A 363 4.22 20.17 1.24
C VAL A 363 3.25 20.13 0.05
N MET A 364 3.34 21.12 -0.86
CA MET A 364 2.57 21.11 -2.11
C MET A 364 2.91 19.87 -2.95
N GLY A 365 1.88 19.17 -3.44
CA GLY A 365 2.02 17.90 -4.15
C GLY A 365 2.38 16.70 -3.26
N GLY A 366 2.63 16.91 -1.96
CA GLY A 366 2.78 15.86 -0.97
C GLY A 366 1.47 15.11 -0.74
N ARG A 367 1.55 13.91 -0.16
CA ARG A 367 0.40 13.03 0.04
C ARG A 367 0.11 12.68 1.48
N LEU A 368 -1.17 12.72 1.82
CA LEU A 368 -1.74 12.14 3.03
C LEU A 368 -2.31 10.75 2.68
N VAL A 369 -1.84 9.72 3.37
CA VAL A 369 -2.28 8.34 3.21
C VAL A 369 -2.78 7.83 4.55
N TYR A 370 -4.05 7.46 4.63
CA TYR A 370 -4.66 7.04 5.88
C TYR A 370 -5.73 5.98 5.69
N TRP A 371 -5.96 5.19 6.74
CA TRP A 371 -7.09 4.26 6.77
C TRP A 371 -8.33 4.90 7.37
N LEU A 372 -9.46 4.69 6.69
CA LEU A 372 -10.78 5.15 7.10
C LEU A 372 -11.66 3.92 7.40
N PRO A 373 -12.15 3.73 8.64
CA PRO A 373 -13.06 2.64 8.96
C PRO A 373 -14.46 2.92 8.41
N ILE A 374 -15.07 1.90 7.79
CA ILE A 374 -16.33 2.00 7.08
C ILE A 374 -17.29 0.87 7.49
N TYR A 375 -18.54 1.25 7.74
CA TYR A 375 -19.64 0.32 7.84
C TYR A 375 -20.29 0.17 6.47
N ARG A 376 -20.09 -1.00 5.84
CA ARG A 376 -20.38 -1.24 4.41
C ARG A 376 -21.84 -0.98 4.01
N PRO A 377 -22.87 -1.32 4.82
CA PRO A 377 -24.27 -1.09 4.45
C PRO A 377 -24.65 0.39 4.30
N GLU A 378 -23.87 1.31 4.87
CA GLU A 378 -24.12 2.75 4.81
C GLU A 378 -23.08 3.47 3.94
N TYR A 379 -22.22 2.73 3.24
CA TYR A 379 -21.13 3.31 2.47
C TYR A 379 -21.63 3.99 1.18
N THR A 380 -21.30 5.27 1.03
CA THR A 380 -21.32 6.01 -0.23
C THR A 380 -20.02 6.81 -0.34
N GLU A 381 -19.54 7.13 -1.55
CA GLU A 381 -18.29 7.91 -1.71
C GLU A 381 -18.37 9.33 -1.13
N GLU A 382 -19.58 9.84 -0.92
CA GLU A 382 -19.83 11.14 -0.31
C GLU A 382 -19.41 11.20 1.16
N ILE A 383 -19.30 10.04 1.84
CA ILE A 383 -18.91 10.00 3.26
C ILE A 383 -17.41 10.15 3.48
N ILE A 384 -16.59 10.10 2.44
CA ILE A 384 -15.15 10.30 2.58
C ILE A 384 -14.91 11.75 3.03
N PRO A 385 -14.23 11.98 4.18
CA PRO A 385 -13.91 13.33 4.63
C PRO A 385 -13.12 14.10 3.55
N ARG A 386 -13.42 15.39 3.38
CA ARG A 386 -12.79 16.25 2.37
C ARG A 386 -12.29 17.54 3.00
N HIS A 387 -11.30 18.15 2.35
CA HIS A 387 -10.77 19.47 2.72
C HIS A 387 -10.40 20.25 1.44
N PRO A 388 -10.68 21.56 1.33
CA PRO A 388 -10.45 22.33 0.09
C PRO A 388 -9.01 22.32 -0.43
N CYS A 389 -8.03 22.13 0.45
CA CYS A 389 -6.61 22.04 0.09
C CYS A 389 -6.18 20.66 -0.44
N LEU A 390 -7.02 19.64 -0.29
CA LEU A 390 -6.69 18.24 -0.54
C LEU A 390 -7.58 17.67 -1.65
N LYS A 391 -6.97 16.95 -2.59
CA LYS A 391 -7.67 16.23 -3.66
C LYS A 391 -7.60 14.73 -3.41
N LEU A 392 -8.74 14.03 -3.48
CA LEU A 392 -8.78 12.57 -3.44
C LEU A 392 -8.11 11.98 -4.69
N ILE A 393 -7.11 11.12 -4.47
CA ILE A 393 -6.35 10.42 -5.51
C ILE A 393 -6.81 8.97 -5.64
N SER A 394 -6.99 8.27 -4.53
CA SER A 394 -7.44 6.88 -4.53
C SER A 394 -8.19 6.51 -3.26
N ASN A 395 -9.03 5.49 -3.38
CA ASN A 395 -9.88 4.96 -2.33
C ASN A 395 -9.95 3.43 -2.50
N CYS A 396 -9.15 2.68 -1.73
CA CYS A 396 -9.04 1.22 -1.89
C CYS A 396 -9.70 0.50 -0.71
N GLU A 397 -10.70 -0.36 -0.97
CA GLU A 397 -11.34 -1.14 0.08
C GLU A 397 -10.46 -2.32 0.52
N GLN A 398 -10.30 -2.48 1.84
CA GLN A 398 -9.95 -3.75 2.47
C GLN A 398 -11.14 -4.25 3.30
N MET A 399 -11.74 -5.35 2.83
CA MET A 399 -12.80 -6.02 3.57
C MET A 399 -12.23 -6.68 4.84
N LEU A 400 -12.82 -6.37 5.99
CA LEU A 400 -12.49 -6.99 7.28
C LEU A 400 -13.53 -8.06 7.65
N SER A 401 -14.80 -7.78 7.34
CA SER A 401 -15.94 -8.69 7.48
C SER A 401 -17.01 -8.37 6.43
N SER A 402 -18.13 -9.12 6.44
CA SER A 402 -19.26 -8.85 5.55
C SER A 402 -19.89 -7.46 5.73
N HIS A 403 -19.81 -6.88 6.94
CA HIS A 403 -20.44 -5.59 7.26
C HIS A 403 -19.44 -4.46 7.49
N THR A 404 -18.16 -4.79 7.66
CA THR A 404 -17.12 -3.80 8.03
C THR A 404 -15.93 -3.91 7.09
N SER A 405 -15.48 -2.76 6.64
CA SER A 405 -14.26 -2.61 5.85
C SER A 405 -13.47 -1.43 6.39
N ARG A 406 -12.25 -1.30 5.89
CA ARG A 406 -11.49 -0.05 6.00
C ARG A 406 -11.00 0.32 4.61
N HIS A 407 -10.96 1.60 4.34
CA HIS A 407 -10.58 2.14 3.05
C HIS A 407 -9.24 2.84 3.18
N LEU A 408 -8.27 2.48 2.34
CA LEU A 408 -7.03 3.22 2.25
C LEU A 408 -7.26 4.44 1.35
N ILE A 409 -7.29 5.59 1.98
CA ILE A 409 -7.51 6.87 1.33
C ILE A 409 -6.17 7.53 1.05
N THR A 410 -5.99 8.00 -0.19
CA THR A 410 -4.84 8.82 -0.57
C THR A 410 -5.34 10.17 -1.05
N MET A 411 -4.86 11.23 -0.39
CA MET A 411 -5.14 12.62 -0.70
C MET A 411 -3.85 13.33 -1.08
N GLU A 412 -3.90 14.26 -2.03
CA GLU A 412 -2.76 15.08 -2.45
C GLU A 412 -3.03 16.55 -2.19
N LYS A 413 -2.04 17.28 -1.66
CA LYS A 413 -2.17 18.72 -1.43
C LYS A 413 -2.04 19.49 -2.74
N VAL A 414 -3.11 20.17 -3.12
CA VAL A 414 -3.23 20.89 -4.40
C VAL A 414 -3.37 22.40 -4.25
N LYS A 415 -3.55 22.89 -3.02
CA LYS A 415 -3.71 24.31 -2.71
C LYS A 415 -3.05 24.63 -1.36
N GLU A 416 -2.42 25.80 -1.26
CA GLU A 416 -1.88 26.32 -0.01
C GLU A 416 -2.98 26.60 1.02
N PHE A 417 -2.69 26.33 2.29
CA PHE A 417 -3.60 26.55 3.39
C PHE A 417 -3.66 28.03 3.76
N LYS A 418 -4.88 28.57 3.91
CA LYS A 418 -5.12 29.95 4.35
C LYS A 418 -6.02 29.93 5.58
N ASP A 419 -5.98 30.98 6.40
CA ASP A 419 -6.78 31.07 7.64
C ASP A 419 -8.30 30.88 7.40
N GLN A 420 -8.81 31.34 6.25
CA GLN A 420 -10.20 31.12 5.85
C GLN A 420 -10.57 29.64 5.62
N ASP A 421 -9.59 28.78 5.33
CA ASP A 421 -9.77 27.35 5.13
C ASP A 421 -9.85 26.62 6.50
N GLU A 422 -9.55 27.29 7.62
CA GLU A 422 -9.45 26.68 8.94
C GLU A 422 -10.75 26.03 9.43
N ASN A 423 -11.89 26.63 9.09
CA ASN A 423 -13.22 26.17 9.51
C ASN A 423 -14.11 25.80 8.31
N SER A 424 -13.53 25.57 7.13
CA SER A 424 -14.31 25.33 5.90
C SER A 424 -15.23 24.10 6.01
N TYR A 425 -14.84 23.10 6.80
CA TYR A 425 -15.64 21.89 7.07
C TYR A 425 -16.85 22.14 7.97
N LEU A 426 -16.90 23.27 8.70
CA LEU A 426 -18.05 23.67 9.52
C LEU A 426 -19.09 24.45 8.73
N LEU A 427 -18.68 25.08 7.63
CA LEU A 427 -19.48 26.07 6.90
C LEU A 427 -20.24 25.50 5.69
N ASP A 428 -19.80 24.36 5.15
CA ASP A 428 -20.42 23.77 3.97
C ASP A 428 -20.92 22.34 4.27
N GLY A 429 -22.24 22.15 4.14
CA GLY A 429 -22.94 20.88 4.42
C GLY A 429 -22.45 19.71 3.57
N GLN A 430 -21.77 19.99 2.46
CA GLN A 430 -21.13 18.98 1.60
C GLN A 430 -19.97 18.23 2.28
N TYR A 431 -19.40 18.77 3.37
CA TYR A 431 -18.26 18.16 4.11
C TYR A 431 -18.67 17.40 5.38
N MET A 432 -19.97 17.37 5.69
CA MET A 432 -20.55 16.77 6.90
C MET A 432 -20.96 15.28 6.88
N PRO A 433 -21.01 14.52 5.75
CA PRO A 433 -21.66 13.20 5.77
C PRO A 433 -21.02 12.17 6.72
N TYR A 434 -19.72 12.28 7.04
CA TYR A 434 -19.04 11.32 7.92
C TYR A 434 -19.45 11.40 9.40
N ARG A 435 -20.14 12.45 9.86
CA ARG A 435 -20.52 12.60 11.28
C ARG A 435 -21.39 11.45 11.82
N GLY A 436 -22.15 10.76 10.97
CA GLY A 436 -22.94 9.58 11.34
C GLY A 436 -22.11 8.36 11.78
N HIS A 437 -20.80 8.35 11.48
CA HIS A 437 -19.88 7.25 11.79
C HIS A 437 -19.34 7.28 13.23
N ASN A 438 -19.73 8.24 14.06
CA ASN A 438 -19.41 8.22 15.49
C ASN A 438 -19.97 6.99 16.23
N SER A 439 -20.97 6.33 15.64
CA SER A 439 -21.54 5.04 16.07
C SER A 439 -20.80 3.80 15.52
N PHE A 440 -19.68 3.97 14.80
CA PHE A 440 -18.99 2.86 14.14
C PHE A 440 -18.63 1.72 15.10
N ARG A 441 -18.15 2.04 16.32
CA ARG A 441 -17.85 1.03 17.35
C ARG A 441 -19.07 0.18 17.68
N GLU A 442 -20.22 0.80 17.90
CA GLU A 442 -21.49 0.12 18.22
C GLU A 442 -21.98 -0.73 17.05
N LYS A 443 -21.90 -0.21 15.83
CA LYS A 443 -22.23 -0.91 14.58
C LYS A 443 -21.32 -2.12 14.35
N TYR A 444 -20.02 -1.97 14.63
CA TYR A 444 -19.05 -3.06 14.53
C TYR A 444 -19.43 -4.22 15.46
N PHE A 445 -19.65 -3.94 16.75
CA PHE A 445 -19.99 -4.98 17.72
C PHE A 445 -21.37 -5.60 17.48
N SER A 446 -22.38 -4.82 17.10
CA SER A 446 -23.71 -5.36 16.75
C SER A 446 -23.68 -6.28 15.53
N GLY A 447 -22.86 -5.97 14.52
CA GLY A 447 -22.64 -6.84 13.36
C GLY A 447 -21.97 -8.17 13.73
N VAL A 448 -21.00 -8.14 14.67
CA VAL A 448 -20.35 -9.36 15.19
C VAL A 448 -21.34 -10.24 15.94
N THR A 449 -22.18 -9.68 16.81
CA THR A 449 -23.21 -10.44 17.55
C THR A 449 -24.22 -11.10 16.61
N LYS A 450 -24.69 -10.39 15.58
CA LYS A 450 -25.60 -10.96 14.57
C LYS A 450 -24.96 -12.10 13.78
N ARG A 451 -23.66 -12.02 13.50
CA ARG A 451 -22.90 -13.08 12.82
C ARG A 451 -22.80 -14.34 13.69
N ILE A 452 -22.39 -14.20 14.95
CA ILE A 452 -22.29 -15.33 15.90
C ILE A 452 -23.66 -16.03 16.02
N ALA A 453 -24.74 -15.26 16.19
CA ALA A 453 -26.09 -15.82 16.26
C ALA A 453 -26.55 -16.54 14.98
N LYS A 454 -26.01 -16.16 13.81
CA LYS A 454 -26.27 -16.83 12.53
C LYS A 454 -25.47 -18.13 12.40
N GLU A 455 -24.18 -18.10 12.74
CA GLU A 455 -23.30 -19.28 12.74
C GLU A 455 -23.78 -20.34 13.75
N GLU A 456 -24.27 -19.94 14.92
CA GLU A 456 -24.89 -20.85 15.91
C GLU A 456 -26.19 -21.50 15.39
N LYS A 457 -27.01 -20.77 14.63
CA LYS A 457 -28.23 -21.31 14.01
C LYS A 457 -27.96 -22.24 12.83
N GLU A 458 -26.88 -22.00 12.09
CA GLU A 458 -26.46 -22.86 10.99
C GLU A 458 -25.80 -24.16 11.50
N ASN A 459 -25.11 -24.12 12.64
CA ASN A 459 -24.55 -25.33 13.30
C ASN A 459 -25.58 -26.18 14.08
N GLN A 460 -26.81 -25.68 14.25
CA GLN A 460 -27.91 -26.41 14.89
C GLN A 460 -28.86 -27.08 13.87
N LYS A 461 -28.58 -26.95 12.58
CA LYS A 461 -29.22 -27.69 11.48
C LYS A 461 -28.25 -28.70 10.91
#